data_AF-A0A7S0HV03-F1
#
_entry.id   AF-A0A7S0HV03-F1
#
_cell.length_a   1.000
_cell.length_b   1.000
_cell.length_c   1.000
_cell.angle_alpha   90.00
_cell.angle_beta   90.00
_cell.angle_gamma   90.00
#
_symmetry.space_group_name_H-M   'P 1'
#
loop_
_entity.id
_entity.type
_entity.pdbx_description
1 polymer ?
#
loop_
_entity_poly.entity_id
_entity_poly.type
_entity_poly.pdbx_seq_one_letter_code
_entity_poly.pdbx_strand_id
1 'polypeptide(L)'
;EQFERNEFTHLQPFDALAHPLPSDMIRGIAAAYAHEALANTEGTMRFRDYPWARKKTRDLRIHIGYVSADWTERSAVGRAIRSGISHHNKTRFLVTCYTLKNQRVVMD
;
A
#
# COMPACT_ATOMS: atom_id res chain seq x y z
N GLU A 1 9.21 -33.44 -1.03
CA GLU A 1 7.98 -33.53 -1.85
C GLU A 1 7.79 -32.22 -2.61
N GLN A 2 7.81 -32.28 -3.94
CA GLN A 2 7.46 -31.14 -4.78
C GLN A 2 5.95 -30.95 -4.64
N PHE A 3 5.52 -30.00 -3.80
CA PHE A 3 4.16 -29.47 -3.88
C PHE A 3 3.92 -29.05 -5.33
N GLU A 4 2.92 -29.67 -5.96
CA GLU A 4 2.58 -29.42 -7.36
C GLU A 4 2.35 -27.92 -7.53
N ARG A 5 3.27 -27.27 -8.27
CA ARG A 5 3.30 -25.81 -8.46
C ARG A 5 2.04 -25.24 -9.13
N ASN A 6 1.09 -26.09 -9.52
CA ASN A 6 -0.10 -25.71 -10.28
C ASN A 6 -1.38 -25.56 -9.46
N GLU A 7 -1.47 -26.04 -8.22
CA GLU A 7 -2.73 -25.96 -7.47
C GLU A 7 -3.01 -24.58 -6.84
N PHE A 8 -1.98 -23.74 -6.70
CA PHE A 8 -2.08 -22.46 -5.98
C PHE A 8 -1.88 -21.22 -6.86
N THR A 9 -1.82 -21.39 -8.18
CA THR A 9 -1.65 -20.29 -9.15
C THR A 9 -2.79 -19.28 -9.14
N HIS A 10 -3.96 -19.67 -8.62
CA HIS A 10 -5.14 -18.80 -8.50
C HIS A 10 -5.30 -18.15 -7.11
N LEU A 11 -4.45 -18.51 -6.15
CA LEU A 11 -4.59 -18.04 -4.78
C LEU A 11 -4.05 -16.61 -4.64
N GLN A 12 -4.89 -15.69 -4.19
CA GLN A 12 -4.46 -14.32 -3.93
C GLN A 12 -3.55 -14.27 -2.68
N PRO A 13 -2.59 -13.33 -2.60
CA PRO A 13 -1.66 -13.27 -1.46
C PRO A 13 -2.34 -13.12 -0.10
N PHE A 14 -3.47 -12.39 -0.03
CA PHE A 14 -4.24 -12.23 1.21
C PHE A 14 -4.91 -13.54 1.62
N ASP A 15 -5.53 -14.24 0.67
CA ASP A 15 -6.21 -15.51 0.92
C ASP A 15 -5.22 -16.60 1.35
N ALA A 16 -3.99 -16.57 0.82
CA ALA A 16 -2.91 -17.49 1.21
C ALA A 16 -2.62 -17.50 2.71
N LEU A 17 -2.88 -16.41 3.43
CA LEU A 17 -2.71 -16.31 4.88
C LEU A 17 -3.73 -17.15 5.66
N ALA A 18 -4.86 -17.53 5.05
CA ALA A 18 -5.88 -18.36 5.67
C ALA A 18 -5.61 -19.87 5.52
N HIS A 19 -4.61 -20.27 4.73
CA HIS A 19 -4.27 -21.66 4.48
C HIS A 19 -3.03 -22.09 5.28
N PRO A 20 -2.89 -23.39 5.60
CA PRO A 20 -1.72 -23.92 6.30
C PRO A 20 -0.53 -24.09 5.34
N LEU A 21 -0.16 -23.02 4.65
CA LEU A 21 0.94 -23.01 3.68
C LEU A 21 2.27 -22.65 4.36
N PRO A 22 3.39 -23.25 3.92
CA PRO A 22 4.72 -22.80 4.29
C PRO A 22 4.96 -21.32 3.97
N SER A 23 5.71 -20.62 4.84
CA SER A 23 5.94 -19.18 4.69
C SER A 23 6.66 -18.79 3.39
N ASP A 24 7.50 -19.66 2.86
CA ASP A 24 8.18 -19.52 1.56
C ASP A 24 7.20 -19.62 0.39
N MET A 25 6.18 -20.48 0.48
CA MET A 25 5.10 -20.53 -0.52
C MET A 25 4.28 -19.23 -0.50
N ILE A 26 3.90 -18.72 0.68
CA ILE A 26 3.18 -17.44 0.81
C ILE A 26 4.02 -16.29 0.22
N ARG A 27 5.33 -16.26 0.50
CA ARG A 27 6.25 -15.28 -0.11
C ARG A 27 6.32 -15.43 -1.63
N GLY A 28 6.35 -16.66 -2.14
CA GLY A 28 6.36 -16.94 -3.57
C GLY A 28 5.10 -16.43 -4.27
N ILE A 29 3.93 -16.68 -3.70
CA ILE A 29 2.64 -16.14 -4.18
C ILE A 29 2.68 -14.61 -4.21
N ALA A 30 3.07 -13.96 -3.10
CA ALA A 30 3.17 -12.51 -3.03
C ALA A 30 4.15 -11.93 -4.06
N ALA A 31 5.29 -12.59 -4.29
CA ALA A 31 6.29 -12.16 -5.27
C ALA A 31 5.78 -12.25 -6.72
N ALA A 32 4.99 -13.28 -7.05
CA ALA A 32 4.39 -13.42 -8.38
C ALA A 32 3.42 -12.26 -8.69
N TYR A 33 2.54 -11.91 -7.75
CA TYR A 33 1.63 -10.78 -7.87
C TYR A 33 2.37 -9.43 -7.94
N ALA A 34 3.44 -9.26 -7.15
CA ALA A 34 4.25 -8.05 -7.20
C ALA A 34 4.93 -7.87 -8.58
N HIS A 35 5.39 -8.97 -9.18
CA HIS A 35 5.97 -8.96 -10.52
C HIS A 35 4.93 -8.59 -11.60
N GLU A 36 3.73 -9.17 -11.53
CA GLU A 36 2.63 -8.82 -12.43
C GLU A 36 2.21 -7.34 -12.28
N ALA A 37 2.08 -6.86 -11.04
CA ALA A 37 1.78 -5.45 -10.78
C ALA A 37 2.85 -4.51 -11.35
N LEU A 38 4.13 -4.89 -11.26
CA LEU A 38 5.22 -4.12 -11.86
C LEU A 38 5.12 -4.10 -13.40
N ALA A 39 4.85 -5.24 -14.02
CA ALA A 39 4.64 -5.32 -15.47
C ALA A 39 3.47 -4.43 -15.93
N ASN A 40 2.39 -4.37 -15.16
CA ASN A 40 1.25 -3.49 -15.42
C ASN A 40 1.53 -1.98 -15.24
N THR A 41 2.71 -1.62 -14.71
CA THR A 41 3.17 -0.23 -14.61
C THR A 41 4.17 0.15 -15.69
N GLU A 42 4.43 -0.73 -16.66
CA GLU A 42 5.32 -0.43 -17.78
C GLU A 42 4.82 0.80 -18.57
N GLY A 43 5.76 1.70 -18.89
CA GLY A 43 5.43 2.99 -19.52
C GLY A 43 4.91 4.07 -18.57
N THR A 44 4.66 3.77 -17.31
CA THR A 44 4.37 4.80 -16.30
C THR A 44 5.67 5.41 -15.76
N MET A 45 5.64 6.71 -15.47
CA MET A 45 6.80 7.39 -14.90
C MET A 45 7.08 6.87 -13.48
N ARG A 46 8.31 6.45 -13.20
CA ARG A 46 8.67 5.97 -11.87
C ARG A 46 8.65 7.14 -10.90
N PHE A 47 8.34 6.88 -9.62
CA PHE A 47 8.31 7.92 -8.58
C PHE A 47 9.57 8.81 -8.56
N ARG A 48 10.75 8.22 -8.77
CA ARG A 48 12.06 8.92 -8.78
C ARG A 48 12.27 9.85 -9.97
N ASP A 49 11.45 9.70 -11.00
CA ASP A 49 11.53 10.47 -12.23
C ASP A 49 10.62 11.71 -12.17
N TYR A 50 9.73 11.81 -11.18
CA TYR A 50 8.94 13.01 -10.98
C TYR A 50 9.83 14.20 -10.57
N PRO A 51 9.73 15.36 -11.24
CA PRO A 51 10.56 16.53 -10.95
C PRO A 51 10.45 17.03 -9.49
N TRP A 52 9.29 16.84 -8.87
CA TRP A 52 9.06 17.21 -7.48
C TRP A 52 9.64 16.20 -6.47
N ALA A 53 9.84 14.94 -6.85
CA ALA A 53 10.45 13.93 -5.97
C ALA A 53 11.94 14.23 -5.68
N ARG A 54 12.58 15.07 -6.52
CA ARG A 54 13.98 15.48 -6.37
C ARG A 54 14.15 16.85 -5.72
N LYS A 55 13.07 17.62 -5.57
CA LYS A 55 13.14 18.94 -4.92
C LYS A 55 13.20 18.74 -3.42
N LYS A 56 14.31 19.15 -2.80
CA LYS A 56 14.35 19.35 -1.35
C LYS A 56 13.34 20.44 -1.02
N THR A 57 12.26 20.07 -0.35
CA THR A 57 11.28 21.04 0.15
C THR A 57 11.95 21.92 1.19
N ARG A 58 11.63 23.22 1.21
CA ARG A 58 12.02 24.11 2.33
C ARG A 58 11.30 23.73 3.63
N ASP A 59 10.25 22.92 3.50
CA ASP A 59 9.60 22.25 4.61
C ASP A 59 10.56 21.20 5.19
N LEU A 60 10.96 21.41 6.44
CA LEU A 60 11.84 20.52 7.20
C LEU A 60 11.10 19.31 7.80
N ARG A 61 9.78 19.24 7.62
CA ARG A 61 8.97 18.12 8.11
C ARG A 61 9.16 16.88 7.25
N ILE A 62 9.02 15.71 7.87
CA ILE A 62 8.94 14.43 7.18
C ILE A 62 7.56 14.30 6.55
N HIS A 63 7.52 14.08 5.23
CA HIS A 63 6.27 13.89 4.48
C HIS A 63 5.89 12.41 4.49
N ILE A 64 4.72 12.08 5.05
CA ILE A 64 4.21 10.72 5.15
C ILE A 64 2.96 10.61 4.28
N GLY A 65 2.99 9.70 3.31
CA GLY A 65 1.85 9.37 2.46
C GLY A 65 1.22 8.04 2.86
N TYR A 66 -0.03 8.06 3.32
CA TYR A 66 -0.82 6.85 3.49
C TYR A 66 -1.69 6.63 2.26
N VAL A 67 -1.68 5.41 1.70
CA VAL A 67 -2.51 5.05 0.53
C VAL A 67 -3.47 3.95 0.94
N SER A 68 -4.76 4.14 0.71
CA SER A 68 -5.77 3.10 0.95
C SER A 68 -6.97 3.29 0.03
N ALA A 69 -7.54 2.18 -0.41
CA ALA A 69 -8.87 2.18 -1.04
C ALA A 69 -9.99 2.42 0.00
N ASP A 70 -9.71 2.27 1.29
CA ASP A 70 -10.72 2.12 2.32
C ASP A 70 -10.63 3.18 3.42
N TRP A 71 -10.48 4.44 3.04
CA TRP A 71 -10.61 5.59 3.94
C TRP A 71 -12.06 5.87 4.32
N THR A 72 -12.71 4.94 5.01
CA THR A 72 -14.11 5.10 5.46
C THR A 72 -14.23 4.67 6.91
N GLU A 73 -15.17 5.26 7.65
CA GLU A 73 -15.47 4.85 9.04
C GLU A 73 -16.02 3.42 9.12
N ARG A 74 -16.54 2.89 8.00
CA ARG A 74 -17.09 1.54 7.92
C ARG A 74 -16.00 0.47 7.70
N SER A 75 -14.82 0.83 7.20
CA SER A 75 -13.74 -0.13 7.00
C SER A 75 -12.94 -0.37 8.29
N ALA A 76 -12.39 -1.58 8.42
CA ALA A 76 -11.48 -1.90 9.51
C ALA A 76 -10.23 -1.01 9.50
N VAL A 77 -9.65 -0.76 8.31
CA VAL A 77 -8.49 0.12 8.13
C VAL A 77 -8.78 1.53 8.60
N GLY A 78 -9.87 2.14 8.14
CA GLY A 78 -10.22 3.52 8.47
C GLY A 78 -10.41 3.70 9.98
N ARG A 79 -11.11 2.78 10.66
CA ARG A 79 -11.27 2.84 12.12
C ARG A 79 -9.96 2.66 12.87
N ALA A 80 -9.14 1.70 12.45
CA ALA A 80 -7.90 1.37 13.15
C ALA A 80 -6.87 2.51 13.08
N ILE A 81 -6.78 3.21 11.95
CA ILE A 81 -5.67 4.14 11.72
C ILE A 81 -6.06 5.61 11.88
N ARG A 82 -7.36 5.94 11.94
CA ARG A 82 -7.84 7.33 12.07
C ARG A 82 -7.22 8.04 13.26
N SER A 83 -7.23 7.41 14.43
CA SER A 83 -6.61 7.98 15.63
C SER A 83 -5.09 8.09 15.46
N GLY A 84 -4.41 7.06 14.94
CA GLY A 84 -2.96 7.09 14.73
C GLY A 84 -2.51 8.26 13.84
N ILE A 85 -3.26 8.56 12.79
CA ILE A 85 -2.97 9.69 11.89
C ILE A 85 -3.04 11.03 12.64
N SER A 86 -4.08 11.25 13.45
CA SER A 86 -4.26 12.52 14.17
C SER A 86 -3.21 12.80 15.24
N HIS A 87 -2.50 11.77 15.72
CA HIS A 87 -1.47 11.90 16.76
C HIS A 87 -0.08 12.29 16.22
N HIS A 88 0.09 12.44 14.91
CA HIS A 88 1.37 12.88 14.36
C HIS A 88 1.71 14.31 14.82
N ASN A 89 2.96 14.52 15.22
CA ASN A 89 3.43 15.84 15.58
C ASN A 89 3.50 16.76 14.34
N LYS A 90 2.55 17.69 14.23
CA LYS A 90 2.39 18.60 13.07
C LYS A 90 3.59 19.51 12.82
N THR A 91 4.48 19.71 13.81
CA THR A 91 5.71 20.50 13.63
C THR A 91 6.84 19.69 13.02
N ARG A 92 6.75 18.35 13.05
CA ARG A 92 7.77 17.43 12.52
C ARG A 92 7.30 16.63 11.31
N PHE A 93 5.98 16.47 11.15
CA PHE A 93 5.38 15.63 10.11
C PHE A 93 4.33 16.39 9.31
N LEU A 94 4.34 16.16 8.00
CA LEU A 94 3.23 16.47 7.11
C LEU A 94 2.62 15.15 6.65
N VAL A 95 1.36 14.90 7.03
CA VAL A 95 0.67 13.64 6.71
C VAL A 95 -0.34 13.90 5.59
N THR A 96 -0.26 13.09 4.53
CA THR A 96 -1.18 13.12 3.39
C THR A 96 -1.84 11.75 3.23
N CYS A 97 -3.16 11.72 3.12
CA CYS A 97 -3.93 10.50 2.87
C CYS A 97 -4.41 10.48 1.42
N TYR A 98 -3.98 9.48 0.65
CA TYR A 98 -4.38 9.26 -0.74
C TYR A 98 -5.46 8.19 -0.79
N THR A 99 -6.62 8.56 -1.30
CA THR A 99 -7.73 7.63 -1.54
C THR A 99 -7.70 7.13 -2.98
N LEU A 100 -7.94 5.83 -3.16
CA LEU A 100 -8.13 5.23 -4.49
C LEU A 100 -9.60 5.26 -4.94
N LYS A 101 -10.52 5.64 -4.04
CA LYS A 101 -11.93 5.89 -4.39
C LYS A 101 -12.07 7.31 -4.92
N ASN A 102 -12.88 7.47 -5.97
CA ASN A 102 -13.19 8.76 -6.59
C ASN A 102 -14.17 9.59 -5.71
N GLN A 103 -13.88 9.70 -4.42
CA GLN A 103 -14.69 10.42 -3.44
C GLN A 103 -13.80 11.49 -2.79
N ARG A 104 -14.27 12.74 -2.80
CA ARG A 104 -13.68 13.81 -1.99
C ARG A 104 -13.82 13.42 -0.53
N VAL A 105 -12.71 13.05 0.11
CA VAL A 105 -12.67 12.87 1.56
C VAL A 105 -12.46 14.26 2.16
N VAL A 106 -13.54 14.87 2.64
CA VAL A 106 -13.47 16.04 3.52
C VAL A 106 -13.20 15.49 4.92
N MET A 107 -12.06 15.81 5.51
CA MET A 107 -11.78 15.54 6.92
C MET A 107 -11.91 16.85 7.69
N ASP A 108 -12.93 16.93 8.55
CA ASP A 108 -13.11 18.00 9.54
C ASP A 108 -12.13 17.85 10.72
#